data_AF-A0A1S1RH65-F1
#
_entry.id   AF-A0A1S1RH65-F1
#
_cell.length_a   1.000
_cell.length_b   1.000
_cell.length_c   1.000
_cell.angle_alpha   90.00
_cell.angle_beta   90.00
_cell.angle_gamma   90.00
#
_symmetry.space_group_name_H-M   'P 1'
#
loop_
_entity.id
_entity.type
_entity.pdbx_description
1 polymer ?
#
loop_
_entity_poly.entity_id
_entity_poly.type
_entity_poly.pdbx_seq_one_letter_code
_entity_poly.pdbx_strand_id
1 'polypeptide(L)'
;MTRLRRAASAAITVAVIVGVAASCGGEGPPPLPEAGSFAPGACQTLAPDLIATLRLTRADPGAPDEIKALARDLTPPQEKLYGRIGTAGEYAGDLERVTTAVGFLRLRVDSGTYDPALLTEVRTTARMLADRCT
;
A
#
# COMPACT_ATOMS: atom_id res chain seq x y z
N MET A 1 9.36 -13.11 -65.79
CA MET A 1 9.73 -14.29 -65.00
C MET A 1 9.95 -13.85 -63.55
N THR A 2 9.24 -14.52 -62.64
CA THR A 2 9.44 -14.63 -61.18
C THR A 2 9.62 -13.38 -60.30
N ARG A 3 8.54 -13.09 -59.55
CA ARG A 3 8.47 -12.23 -58.37
C ARG A 3 9.27 -12.83 -57.20
N LEU A 4 9.98 -12.01 -56.44
CA LEU A 4 10.37 -12.28 -55.04
C LEU A 4 10.09 -11.00 -54.23
N ARG A 5 8.91 -10.94 -53.60
CA ARG A 5 8.59 -11.30 -52.21
C ARG A 5 8.98 -10.20 -51.22
N ARG A 6 7.91 -9.48 -50.83
CA ARG A 6 7.79 -8.57 -49.69
C ARG A 6 8.43 -9.15 -48.43
N ALA A 7 9.15 -8.31 -47.69
CA ALA A 7 9.33 -8.48 -46.25
C ALA A 7 9.16 -7.09 -45.61
N ALA A 8 7.90 -6.77 -45.31
CA ALA A 8 7.55 -5.64 -44.45
C ALA A 8 7.60 -6.17 -43.01
N SER A 9 8.66 -5.86 -42.28
CA SER A 9 8.75 -6.16 -40.85
C SER A 9 8.21 -4.97 -40.07
N ALA A 10 6.89 -4.86 -39.99
CA ALA A 10 6.20 -4.01 -39.04
C ALA A 10 6.34 -4.66 -37.65
N ALA A 11 7.32 -4.21 -36.87
CA ALA A 11 7.42 -4.55 -35.47
C ALA A 11 6.33 -3.77 -34.70
N ILE A 12 5.16 -4.39 -34.58
CA ILE A 12 4.08 -3.95 -33.70
C ILE A 12 4.53 -4.31 -32.28
N THR A 13 5.12 -3.35 -31.57
CA THR A 13 5.37 -3.50 -30.14
C THR A 13 4.02 -3.46 -29.44
N VAL A 14 3.59 -4.63 -28.99
CA VAL A 14 2.36 -4.83 -28.21
C VAL A 14 2.46 -3.99 -26.94
N ALA A 15 1.71 -2.89 -26.90
CA ALA A 15 1.46 -2.15 -25.69
C ALA A 15 0.64 -3.06 -24.76
N VAL A 16 1.28 -3.62 -23.74
CA VAL A 16 0.59 -4.26 -22.63
C VAL A 16 -0.06 -3.13 -21.83
N ILE A 17 -1.28 -2.77 -22.24
CA ILE A 17 -2.17 -1.99 -21.40
C ILE A 17 -2.59 -2.95 -20.28
N VAL A 18 -1.94 -2.87 -19.13
CA VAL A 18 -2.49 -3.42 -17.88
C VAL A 18 -3.71 -2.56 -17.59
N GLY A 19 -4.83 -2.94 -18.19
CA GLY A 19 -6.14 -2.42 -17.84
C GLY A 19 -6.39 -2.82 -16.40
N VAL A 20 -6.14 -1.91 -15.46
CA VAL A 20 -6.70 -2.00 -14.13
C VAL A 20 -8.20 -1.88 -14.35
N ALA A 21 -8.85 -3.03 -14.49
CA ALA A 21 -10.29 -3.11 -14.45
C ALA A 21 -10.69 -2.48 -13.10
N ALA A 22 -11.16 -1.25 -13.15
CA ALA A 22 -11.95 -0.67 -12.09
C ALA A 22 -13.22 -1.50 -12.01
N SER A 23 -13.14 -2.65 -11.35
CA SER A 23 -14.31 -3.39 -10.93
C SER A 23 -15.01 -2.51 -9.90
N CYS A 24 -16.01 -1.77 -10.35
CA CYS A 24 -17.08 -1.24 -9.51
C CYS A 24 -17.94 -2.41 -9.02
N GLY A 25 -17.32 -3.39 -8.36
CA GLY A 25 -17.96 -4.41 -7.56
C GLY A 25 -17.91 -3.91 -6.14
N GLY A 26 -19.08 -3.62 -5.57
CA GLY A 26 -19.22 -3.22 -4.18
C GLY A 26 -18.91 -4.37 -3.25
N GLU A 27 -17.65 -4.77 -3.16
CA GLU A 27 -17.11 -5.50 -2.03
C GLU A 27 -16.54 -4.47 -1.08
N GLY A 28 -17.01 -4.51 0.16
CA GLY A 28 -16.48 -3.66 1.23
C GLY A 28 -14.95 -3.79 1.35
N PRO A 29 -14.30 -2.96 2.17
CA PRO A 29 -12.86 -3.01 2.33
C PRO A 29 -12.42 -4.45 2.65
N PRO A 30 -11.34 -4.95 2.01
CA PRO A 30 -10.91 -6.33 2.18
C PRO A 30 -10.71 -6.66 3.66
N PRO A 31 -10.97 -7.93 4.07
CA PRO A 31 -10.81 -8.34 5.45
C PRO A 31 -9.39 -8.08 5.94
N LEU A 32 -9.22 -7.78 7.23
CA LEU A 32 -7.88 -7.65 7.81
C LEU A 32 -7.22 -9.03 7.79
N PRO A 33 -5.91 -9.11 7.49
CA PRO A 33 -5.20 -10.36 7.61
C PRO A 33 -5.16 -10.79 9.07
N GLU A 34 -5.23 -12.09 9.32
CA GLU A 34 -5.10 -12.64 10.67
C GLU A 34 -3.64 -12.64 11.09
N ALA A 35 -3.34 -12.36 12.36
CA ALA A 35 -1.94 -12.35 12.83
C ALA A 35 -1.25 -13.71 12.61
N GLY A 36 -2.00 -14.82 12.65
CA GLY A 36 -1.50 -16.17 12.42
C GLY A 36 -1.20 -16.52 10.97
N SER A 37 -1.64 -15.71 9.99
CA SER A 37 -1.34 -15.96 8.58
C SER A 37 0.02 -15.38 8.14
N PHE A 38 0.68 -14.59 8.97
CA PHE A 38 1.97 -14.00 8.63
C PHE A 38 3.10 -15.03 8.73
N ALA A 39 3.98 -15.04 7.73
CA ALA A 39 5.14 -15.91 7.69
C ALA A 39 6.04 -15.72 8.93
N PRO A 40 6.63 -16.80 9.48
CA PRO A 40 7.51 -16.72 10.64
C PRO A 40 8.73 -15.83 10.39
N GLY A 41 9.21 -15.15 11.45
CA GLY A 41 10.37 -14.25 11.37
C GLY A 41 9.97 -12.78 11.25
N ALA A 42 10.47 -12.09 10.21
CA ALA A 42 10.23 -10.65 10.04
C ALA A 42 8.74 -10.32 9.89
N CYS A 43 8.00 -11.05 9.05
CA CYS A 43 6.57 -10.82 8.85
C CYS A 43 5.75 -11.02 10.13
N GLN A 44 5.99 -12.10 10.88
CA GLN A 44 5.38 -12.31 12.19
C GLN A 44 5.66 -11.16 13.17
N THR A 45 6.87 -10.59 13.13
CA THR A 45 7.24 -9.43 13.97
C THR A 45 6.51 -8.16 13.55
N LEU A 46 6.30 -7.94 12.25
CA LEU A 46 5.61 -6.77 11.70
C LEU A 46 4.08 -6.85 11.82
N ALA A 47 3.53 -8.07 11.91
CA ALA A 47 2.09 -8.34 11.80
C ALA A 47 1.21 -7.46 12.71
N PRO A 48 1.49 -7.29 14.02
CA PRO A 48 0.60 -6.53 14.90
C PRO A 48 0.45 -5.07 14.46
N ASP A 49 1.55 -4.44 14.06
CA ASP A 49 1.57 -3.02 13.70
C ASP A 49 1.08 -2.79 12.26
N LEU A 50 1.27 -3.75 11.34
CA LEU A 50 0.64 -3.74 10.01
C LEU A 50 -0.89 -3.90 10.10
N ILE A 51 -1.37 -4.84 10.92
CA ILE A 51 -2.81 -5.02 11.17
C ILE A 51 -3.40 -3.76 11.82
N ALA A 52 -2.70 -3.18 12.80
CA ALA A 52 -3.14 -1.94 13.44
C ALA A 52 -3.24 -0.78 12.43
N THR A 53 -2.23 -0.62 11.57
CA THR A 53 -2.21 0.38 10.49
C THR A 53 -3.40 0.17 9.53
N LEU A 54 -3.60 -1.06 9.05
CA LEU A 54 -4.71 -1.39 8.15
C LEU A 54 -6.07 -1.13 8.80
N ARG A 55 -6.25 -1.50 10.08
CA ARG A 55 -7.48 -1.25 10.83
C ARG A 55 -7.79 0.23 10.93
N LEU A 56 -6.79 1.05 11.28
CA LEU A 56 -6.92 2.50 11.39
C LEU A 56 -7.29 3.12 10.03
N THR A 57 -6.70 2.62 8.93
CA THR A 57 -6.96 3.16 7.58
C THR A 57 -8.32 2.81 6.97
N ARG A 58 -9.21 2.19 7.74
CA ARG A 58 -10.61 1.96 7.36
C ARG A 58 -11.55 3.14 7.64
N ALA A 59 -11.05 4.19 8.29
CA ALA A 59 -11.79 5.43 8.50
C ALA A 59 -12.26 6.05 7.17
N ASP A 60 -13.33 6.85 7.22
CA ASP A 60 -13.82 7.57 6.04
C ASP A 60 -12.78 8.65 5.64
N PRO A 61 -12.18 8.56 4.43
CA PRO A 61 -11.23 9.56 3.97
C PRO A 61 -11.83 10.96 3.82
N GLY A 62 -13.17 11.10 3.78
CA GLY A 62 -13.91 12.34 3.64
C GLY A 62 -14.31 13.02 4.95
N ALA A 63 -13.92 12.49 6.13
CA ALA A 63 -14.30 13.01 7.44
C ALA A 63 -13.11 13.70 8.17
N PRO A 64 -12.89 15.03 8.01
CA PRO A 64 -11.63 15.68 8.40
C PRO A 64 -11.29 15.61 9.89
N ASP A 65 -12.31 15.63 10.76
CA ASP A 65 -12.10 15.54 12.21
C ASP A 65 -11.66 14.14 12.65
N GLU A 66 -12.19 13.10 11.99
CA GLU A 66 -11.75 11.71 12.18
C GLU A 66 -10.31 11.53 11.68
N ILE A 67 -9.95 12.17 10.56
CA ILE A 67 -8.60 12.12 10.00
C ILE A 67 -7.55 12.71 10.95
N LYS A 68 -7.88 13.80 11.66
CA LYS A 68 -6.97 14.35 12.68
C LYS A 68 -6.73 13.40 13.83
N ALA A 69 -7.77 12.69 14.30
CA ALA A 69 -7.62 11.67 15.33
C ALA A 69 -6.80 10.48 14.80
N LEU A 70 -7.13 10.02 13.60
CA LEU A 70 -6.45 8.95 12.90
C LEU A 70 -4.93 9.20 12.73
N ALA A 71 -4.54 10.41 12.34
CA ALA A 71 -3.12 10.76 12.17
C ALA A 71 -2.33 10.61 13.48
N ARG A 72 -2.95 10.94 14.62
CA ARG A 72 -2.36 10.70 15.95
C ARG A 72 -2.28 9.20 16.25
N ASP A 73 -3.36 8.47 15.99
CA ASP A 73 -3.44 7.03 16.28
C ASP A 73 -2.52 6.18 15.39
N LEU A 74 -2.14 6.69 14.21
CA LEU A 74 -1.15 6.08 13.31
C LEU A 74 0.30 6.26 13.78
N THR A 75 0.58 7.18 14.72
CA THR A 75 1.94 7.45 15.18
C THR A 75 2.59 6.24 15.88
N PRO A 76 1.95 5.59 16.88
CA PRO A 76 2.55 4.43 17.55
C PRO A 76 2.88 3.25 16.62
N PRO A 77 1.98 2.78 15.72
CA PRO A 77 2.35 1.69 14.81
C PRO A 77 3.43 2.12 13.81
N GLN A 78 3.42 3.38 13.33
CA GLN A 78 4.48 3.88 12.44
C GLN A 78 5.86 3.85 13.11
N GLU A 79 5.97 4.31 14.36
CA GLU A 79 7.25 4.33 15.08
C GLU A 79 7.81 2.93 15.28
N LYS A 80 6.95 1.97 15.63
CA LYS A 80 7.33 0.56 15.75
C LYS A 80 7.77 -0.02 14.42
N LEU A 81 7.00 0.19 13.35
CA LEU A 81 7.36 -0.26 12.00
C LEU A 81 8.69 0.35 11.55
N TYR A 82 8.90 1.66 11.77
CA TYR A 82 10.13 2.36 11.44
C TYR A 82 11.34 1.76 12.18
N GLY A 83 11.19 1.48 13.48
CA GLY A 83 12.23 0.84 14.28
C GLY A 83 12.61 -0.58 13.83
N ARG A 84 11.83 -1.22 12.95
CA ARG A 84 12.09 -2.57 12.42
C ARG A 84 12.76 -2.59 11.04
N ILE A 85 12.88 -1.45 10.36
CA ILE A 85 13.44 -1.37 8.98
C ILE A 85 14.78 -2.09 8.87
N GLY A 86 15.72 -1.81 9.79
CA GLY A 86 17.06 -2.42 9.77
C GLY A 86 17.09 -3.95 9.95
N THR A 87 16.00 -4.55 10.45
CA THR A 87 15.87 -6.00 10.68
C THR A 87 14.88 -6.68 9.75
N ALA A 88 14.23 -5.93 8.85
CA ALA A 88 13.16 -6.44 7.99
C ALA A 88 13.65 -7.24 6.78
N GLY A 89 14.97 -7.27 6.52
CA GLY A 89 15.55 -8.05 5.42
C GLY A 89 14.99 -7.61 4.07
N GLU A 90 14.46 -8.57 3.30
CA GLU A 90 13.89 -8.32 1.96
C GLU A 90 12.62 -7.43 1.96
N TYR A 91 12.03 -7.18 3.13
CA TYR A 91 10.85 -6.34 3.31
C TYR A 91 11.18 -4.89 3.69
N ALA A 92 12.46 -4.54 3.89
CA ALA A 92 12.86 -3.21 4.34
C ALA A 92 12.34 -2.09 3.44
N GLY A 93 12.45 -2.25 2.12
CA GLY A 93 11.95 -1.24 1.17
C GLY A 93 10.42 -1.09 1.16
N ASP A 94 9.67 -2.16 1.42
CA ASP A 94 8.21 -2.07 1.57
C ASP A 94 7.82 -1.40 2.89
N LEU A 95 8.53 -1.72 3.96
CA LEU A 95 8.32 -1.13 5.27
C LEU A 95 8.66 0.37 5.29
N GLU A 96 9.71 0.78 4.58
CA GLU A 96 10.04 2.17 4.32
C GLU A 96 8.91 2.89 3.56
N ARG A 97 8.33 2.27 2.53
CA ARG A 97 7.18 2.83 1.81
C ARG A 97 5.98 3.06 2.72
N VAL A 98 5.63 2.08 3.55
CA VAL A 98 4.51 2.20 4.51
C VAL A 98 4.76 3.33 5.49
N THR A 99 5.93 3.34 6.13
CA THR A 99 6.26 4.36 7.15
C THR A 99 6.38 5.75 6.55
N THR A 100 6.82 5.87 5.30
CA THR A 100 6.85 7.13 4.54
C THR A 100 5.46 7.63 4.21
N ALA A 101 4.56 6.77 3.71
CA ALA A 101 3.19 7.14 3.41
C ALA A 101 2.46 7.66 4.67
N VAL A 102 2.63 6.99 5.82
CA VAL A 102 2.06 7.46 7.10
C VAL A 102 2.66 8.80 7.51
N GLY A 103 3.98 8.98 7.35
CA GLY A 103 4.65 10.25 7.64
C GLY A 103 4.10 11.41 6.80
N PHE A 104 3.92 11.21 5.49
CA PHE A 104 3.33 12.21 4.61
C PHE A 104 1.89 12.54 4.98
N LEU A 105 1.06 11.54 5.29
CA LEU A 105 -0.32 11.76 5.75
C LEU A 105 -0.31 12.66 6.99
N ARG A 106 0.49 12.33 8.01
CA ARG A 106 0.57 13.09 9.27
C ARG A 106 0.98 14.54 9.02
N LEU A 107 2.03 14.76 8.23
CA LEU A 107 2.49 16.12 7.89
C LEU A 107 1.40 16.95 7.18
N ARG A 108 0.64 16.32 6.28
CA ARG A 108 -0.44 17.00 5.54
C ARG A 108 -1.65 17.30 6.43
N VAL A 109 -1.96 16.42 7.37
CA VAL A 109 -3.00 16.65 8.39
C VAL A 109 -2.60 17.79 9.34
N ASP A 110 -1.37 17.77 9.85
CA ASP A 110 -0.86 18.79 10.79
C ASP A 110 -0.76 20.18 10.13
N SER A 111 -0.47 20.23 8.83
CA SER A 111 -0.45 21.49 8.05
C SER A 111 -1.83 21.95 7.58
N GLY A 112 -2.90 21.20 7.85
CA GLY A 112 -4.26 21.52 7.39
C GLY A 112 -4.46 21.38 5.87
N THR A 113 -3.57 20.65 5.19
CA THR A 113 -3.58 20.45 3.73
C THR A 113 -3.79 18.98 3.35
N TYR A 114 -4.60 18.28 4.16
CA TYR A 114 -4.92 16.87 3.96
C TYR A 114 -5.58 16.62 2.60
N ASP A 115 -5.13 15.55 1.95
CA ASP A 115 -5.69 15.00 0.72
C ASP A 115 -6.16 13.56 0.98
N PRO A 116 -7.44 13.23 0.73
CA PRO A 116 -7.99 11.87 0.79
C PRO A 116 -7.15 10.78 0.11
N ALA A 117 -6.40 11.13 -0.94
CA ALA A 117 -5.50 10.20 -1.63
C ALA A 117 -4.41 9.65 -0.70
N LEU A 118 -3.97 10.41 0.30
CA LEU A 118 -2.92 10.00 1.24
C LEU A 118 -3.38 8.85 2.13
N LEU A 119 -4.63 8.86 2.59
CA LEU A 119 -5.16 7.75 3.39
C LEU A 119 -5.26 6.48 2.52
N THR A 120 -5.63 6.66 1.26
CA THR A 120 -5.63 5.57 0.27
C THR A 120 -4.22 5.03 0.05
N GLU A 121 -3.21 5.88 -0.05
CA GLU A 121 -1.81 5.47 -0.21
C GLU A 121 -1.29 4.67 0.99
N VAL A 122 -1.56 5.13 2.21
CA VAL A 122 -1.21 4.38 3.44
C VAL A 122 -1.86 3.01 3.42
N ARG A 123 -3.16 2.94 3.14
CA ARG A 123 -3.91 1.68 3.09
C ARG A 123 -3.34 0.73 2.03
N THR A 124 -3.09 1.22 0.82
CA THR A 124 -2.60 0.41 -0.30
C THR A 124 -1.19 -0.11 -0.05
N THR A 125 -0.28 0.74 0.43
CA THR A 125 1.10 0.33 0.76
C THR A 125 1.15 -0.66 1.91
N ALA A 126 0.39 -0.43 2.98
CA ALA A 126 0.29 -1.37 4.10
C ALA A 126 -0.30 -2.71 3.65
N ARG A 127 -1.28 -2.69 2.74
CA ARG A 127 -1.90 -3.90 2.23
C ARG A 127 -0.96 -4.71 1.34
N MET A 128 -0.24 -4.07 0.43
CA MET A 128 0.76 -4.74 -0.41
C MET A 128 1.82 -5.46 0.43
N LEU A 129 2.32 -4.83 1.50
CA LEU A 129 3.27 -5.48 2.41
C LEU A 129 2.62 -6.63 3.17
N ALA A 130 1.39 -6.45 3.68
CA ALA A 130 0.68 -7.52 4.36
C ALA A 130 0.47 -8.74 3.43
N ASP A 131 0.00 -8.53 2.20
CA ASP A 131 -0.24 -9.60 1.22
C ASP A 131 1.07 -10.31 0.82
N ARG A 132 2.22 -9.62 0.80
CA ARG A 132 3.54 -10.26 0.59
C ARG A 132 4.02 -11.06 1.81
N CYS A 133 3.50 -10.73 2.99
CA CYS A 133 3.91 -11.32 4.26
C CYS A 133 3.04 -12.51 4.71
N THR A 134 1.93 -12.77 4.01
CA THR A 134 0.98 -13.86 4.29
C THR A 134 0.99 -14.88 3.16
#